data_AF-A0A9D2AAA6-F1
#
_entry.id   AF-A0A9D2AAA6-F1
#
_cell.length_a   1.000
_cell.length_b   1.000
_cell.length_c   1.000
_cell.angle_alpha   90.00
_cell.angle_beta   90.00
_cell.angle_gamma   90.00
#
_symmetry.space_group_name_H-M   'P 1'
#
loop_
_entity.id
_entity.type
_entity.pdbx_description
1 polymer ?
#
loop_
_entity_poly.entity_id
_entity_poly.type
_entity_poly.pdbx_seq_one_letter_code
_entity_poly.pdbx_strand_id
1 'polypeptide(L)'
;MVLNYPNGKPYSHKQSNTFQQKHKSKKSIIYGNRGMSLEQEINQSNTYYLESEIAVIHKKPIPIQIVDVDYPKRSAAVIKKAFFKTPSTTDYNGVYHGYYLDFEAKETKNTTSFPLSNFHLHQIEHMKACVKQNGICFTIVRFVKQDELFLMPCSLLFQYWDSQENGRKSIPKNEIEKAGFKIEYSLKPRIPYLKYVDLLIKRIEGENNEQTRF
;
A
#
# COMPACT_ATOMS: atom_id res chain seq x y z
N MET A 1 -60.69 -6.82 -23.93
CA MET A 1 -60.62 -8.25 -24.34
C MET A 1 -59.17 -8.68 -24.27
N VAL A 2 -58.84 -9.69 -23.47
CA VAL A 2 -57.47 -10.24 -23.35
C VAL A 2 -57.34 -11.33 -24.41
N LEU A 3 -56.43 -11.17 -25.37
CA LEU A 3 -56.15 -12.18 -26.38
C LEU A 3 -55.25 -13.26 -25.75
N ASN A 4 -55.73 -14.49 -25.62
CA ASN A 4 -54.99 -15.61 -25.04
C ASN A 4 -54.55 -16.59 -26.13
N TYR A 5 -53.34 -17.14 -26.02
CA TYR A 5 -52.84 -18.19 -26.89
C TYR A 5 -53.22 -19.59 -26.38
N PRO A 6 -53.23 -20.63 -27.25
CA PRO A 6 -53.70 -21.98 -26.92
C PRO A 6 -52.97 -22.72 -25.77
N ASN A 7 -51.83 -22.19 -25.28
CA ASN A 7 -51.07 -22.76 -24.16
C ASN A 7 -51.27 -22.01 -22.83
N GLY A 8 -52.36 -21.26 -22.68
CA GLY A 8 -52.83 -20.77 -21.38
C GLY A 8 -51.97 -19.69 -20.69
N LYS A 9 -51.00 -19.09 -21.38
CA LYS A 9 -50.21 -17.97 -20.85
C LYS A 9 -50.77 -16.62 -21.33
N PRO A 10 -50.96 -15.64 -20.43
CA PRO A 10 -51.49 -14.32 -20.81
C PRO A 10 -50.49 -13.54 -21.66
N TYR A 11 -50.98 -12.83 -22.68
CA TYR A 11 -50.19 -11.95 -23.53
C TYR A 11 -49.74 -10.70 -22.76
N SER A 12 -48.42 -10.56 -22.52
CA SER A 12 -47.83 -9.38 -21.87
C SER A 12 -47.12 -8.52 -22.91
N HIS A 13 -47.65 -7.33 -23.16
CA HIS A 13 -47.03 -6.32 -24.03
C HIS A 13 -45.81 -5.70 -23.29
N LYS A 14 -44.59 -6.13 -23.62
CA LYS A 14 -43.37 -5.49 -23.10
C LYS A 14 -43.03 -4.28 -23.97
N GLN A 15 -43.23 -3.09 -23.42
CA GLN A 15 -42.68 -1.85 -23.96
C GLN A 15 -41.15 -1.95 -24.06
N SER A 16 -40.63 -1.68 -25.24
CA SER A 16 -39.21 -1.58 -25.54
C SER A 16 -38.64 -0.29 -24.93
N ASN A 17 -38.07 -0.38 -23.73
CA ASN A 17 -37.15 0.63 -23.23
C ASN A 17 -35.72 0.22 -23.62
N THR A 18 -35.20 0.88 -24.64
CA THR A 18 -33.80 0.91 -25.05
C THR A 18 -32.94 1.56 -23.96
N PHE A 19 -32.50 0.76 -22.98
CA PHE A 19 -31.37 1.11 -22.13
C PHE A 19 -30.14 0.32 -22.57
N GLN A 20 -29.13 1.08 -22.99
CA GLN A 20 -27.83 0.64 -23.47
C GLN A 20 -27.25 -0.48 -22.59
N GLN A 21 -27.05 -1.65 -23.17
CA GLN A 21 -26.30 -2.75 -22.54
C GLN A 21 -24.85 -2.31 -22.38
N LYS A 22 -24.47 -1.86 -21.18
CA LYS A 22 -23.06 -1.76 -20.79
C LYS A 22 -22.44 -3.15 -20.87
N HIS A 23 -21.44 -3.27 -21.74
CA HIS A 23 -20.63 -4.47 -21.92
C HIS A 23 -20.17 -5.02 -20.56
N LYS A 24 -20.65 -6.21 -20.18
CA LYS A 24 -19.99 -7.04 -19.17
C LYS A 24 -18.68 -7.52 -19.79
N SER A 25 -17.56 -6.88 -19.43
CA SER A 25 -16.24 -7.39 -19.77
C SER A 25 -16.10 -8.80 -19.19
N LYS A 26 -15.94 -9.80 -20.06
CA LYS A 26 -15.55 -11.16 -19.66
C LYS A 26 -14.26 -11.03 -18.83
N LYS A 27 -14.26 -11.54 -17.59
CA LYS A 27 -13.02 -11.68 -16.82
C LYS A 27 -12.10 -12.59 -17.63
N SER A 28 -11.00 -12.04 -18.14
CA SER A 28 -9.92 -12.84 -18.67
C SER A 28 -9.37 -13.70 -17.54
N ILE A 29 -9.21 -14.99 -17.78
CA ILE A 29 -8.40 -15.84 -16.93
C ILE A 29 -6.95 -15.41 -17.22
N ILE A 30 -6.39 -14.58 -16.34
CA ILE A 30 -5.02 -14.08 -16.50
C ILE A 30 -4.07 -15.16 -15.99
N TYR A 31 -3.48 -15.91 -16.93
CA TYR A 31 -2.26 -16.67 -16.66
C TYR A 31 -1.08 -15.68 -16.63
N GLY A 32 -0.67 -15.33 -15.41
CA GLY A 32 0.52 -14.53 -15.13
C GLY A 32 0.22 -13.28 -14.29
N ASN A 33 0.79 -13.19 -13.09
CA ASN A 33 0.67 -12.04 -12.17
C ASN A 33 1.29 -10.72 -12.69
N ARG A 34 1.45 -10.55 -14.00
CA ARG A 34 1.87 -9.29 -14.64
C ARG A 34 0.69 -8.31 -14.59
N GLY A 35 0.58 -7.57 -13.48
CA GLY A 35 -0.48 -6.59 -13.26
C GLY A 35 -1.00 -6.45 -11.83
N MET A 36 -0.42 -7.16 -10.85
CA MET A 36 -0.72 -6.93 -9.44
C MET A 36 -0.21 -5.57 -8.98
N SER A 37 -0.99 -4.88 -8.15
CA SER A 37 -0.53 -3.64 -7.54
C SER A 37 0.61 -3.91 -6.55
N LEU A 38 1.45 -2.90 -6.30
CA LEU A 38 2.53 -2.99 -5.29
C LEU A 38 1.98 -3.44 -3.93
N GLU A 39 0.82 -2.91 -3.53
CA GLU A 39 0.13 -3.28 -2.29
C GLU A 39 -0.16 -4.79 -2.22
N GLN A 40 -0.69 -5.38 -3.29
CA GLN A 40 -1.02 -6.80 -3.31
C GLN A 40 0.23 -7.68 -3.15
N GLU A 41 1.33 -7.31 -3.82
CA GLU A 41 2.59 -8.06 -3.73
C GLU A 41 3.25 -7.93 -2.35
N ILE A 42 3.14 -6.76 -1.71
CA ILE A 42 3.58 -6.58 -0.32
C ILE A 42 2.71 -7.41 0.62
N ASN A 43 1.38 -7.37 0.47
CA ASN A 43 0.47 -8.16 1.31
C ASN A 43 0.76 -9.66 1.18
N GLN A 44 0.99 -10.17 -0.03
CA GLN A 44 1.39 -11.56 -0.25
C GLN A 44 2.72 -11.90 0.45
N SER A 45 3.69 -10.98 0.41
CA SER A 45 4.98 -11.16 1.08
C SER A 45 4.83 -11.15 2.60
N ASN A 46 3.97 -10.27 3.14
CA ASN A 46 3.67 -10.20 4.57
C ASN A 46 2.96 -11.46 5.07
N THR A 47 2.01 -12.00 4.30
CA THR A 47 1.38 -13.30 4.61
C THR A 47 2.43 -14.41 4.67
N TYR A 48 3.36 -14.46 3.70
CA TYR A 48 4.45 -15.43 3.73
C TYR A 48 5.34 -15.27 4.98
N TYR A 49 5.73 -14.04 5.34
CA TYR A 49 6.54 -13.80 6.54
C TYR A 49 5.83 -14.23 7.82
N LEU A 50 4.52 -14.03 7.91
CA LEU A 50 3.72 -14.44 9.05
C LEU A 50 3.60 -15.97 9.14
N GLU A 51 3.23 -16.62 8.04
CA GLU A 51 3.06 -18.09 7.97
C GLU A 51 4.38 -18.84 8.19
N SER A 52 5.51 -18.20 7.85
CA SER A 52 6.85 -18.77 8.03
C SER A 52 7.51 -18.36 9.35
N GLU A 53 6.78 -17.68 10.25
CA GLU A 53 7.28 -17.21 11.56
C GLU A 53 8.51 -16.30 11.48
N ILE A 54 8.66 -15.55 10.38
CA ILE A 54 9.79 -14.64 10.14
C ILE A 54 9.51 -13.25 10.74
N ALA A 55 8.32 -12.71 10.50
CA ALA A 55 7.92 -11.38 10.96
C ALA A 55 6.40 -11.27 11.08
N VAL A 56 5.93 -10.38 11.95
CA VAL A 56 4.50 -10.08 12.14
C VAL A 56 4.23 -8.68 11.63
N ILE A 57 3.78 -8.55 10.39
CA ILE A 57 3.61 -7.27 9.68
C ILE A 57 2.24 -7.23 9.01
N HIS A 58 1.51 -6.14 9.22
CA HIS A 58 0.15 -5.97 8.71
C HIS A 58 -0.05 -4.62 8.04
N LYS A 59 -1.00 -4.59 7.10
CA LYS A 59 -1.55 -3.34 6.58
C LYS A 59 -2.63 -2.83 7.54
N LYS A 60 -2.59 -1.55 7.90
CA LYS A 60 -3.63 -0.88 8.67
C LYS A 60 -4.90 -0.75 7.80
N PRO A 61 -6.09 -1.03 8.36
CA PRO A 61 -7.34 -0.88 7.63
C PRO A 61 -7.61 0.60 7.32
N ILE A 62 -8.39 0.84 6.26
CA ILE A 62 -8.79 2.20 5.88
C ILE A 62 -9.60 2.82 7.02
N PRO A 63 -9.20 3.99 7.53
CA PRO A 63 -9.89 4.61 8.65
C PRO A 63 -11.25 5.14 8.21
N ILE A 64 -12.31 4.61 8.84
CA ILE A 64 -13.70 5.03 8.61
C ILE A 64 -14.34 5.48 9.92
N GLN A 65 -15.19 6.50 9.83
CA GLN A 65 -16.11 6.89 10.89
C GLN A 65 -17.46 6.25 10.62
N ILE A 66 -17.83 5.27 11.44
CA ILE A 66 -19.14 4.66 11.39
C ILE A 66 -20.15 5.62 12.04
N VAL A 67 -21.25 5.90 11.34
CA VAL A 67 -22.30 6.82 11.80
C VAL A 67 -23.59 6.06 12.10
N ASP A 68 -23.88 5.05 11.28
CA ASP A 68 -25.11 4.27 11.42
C ASP A 68 -24.85 2.79 11.16
N VAL A 69 -25.37 1.95 12.06
CA VAL A 69 -25.23 0.50 12.05
C VAL A 69 -26.58 -0.14 12.35
N ASP A 70 -26.95 -1.07 11.50
CA ASP A 70 -28.13 -1.91 11.64
C ASP A 70 -27.75 -3.31 12.12
N TYR A 71 -28.59 -3.91 12.95
CA TYR A 71 -28.35 -5.21 13.57
C TYR A 71 -29.52 -6.15 13.25
N PRO A 72 -29.61 -6.69 12.02
CA PRO A 72 -30.74 -7.53 11.61
C PRO A 72 -30.84 -8.83 12.39
N LYS A 73 -29.72 -9.34 12.95
CA LYS A 73 -29.64 -10.55 13.79
C LYS A 73 -28.48 -10.42 14.78
N ARG A 74 -28.49 -11.17 15.89
CA ARG A 74 -27.40 -11.17 16.90
C ARG A 74 -26.00 -11.42 16.35
N SER A 75 -25.87 -12.12 15.22
CA SER A 75 -24.59 -12.48 14.59
C SER A 75 -24.18 -11.59 13.42
N ALA A 76 -24.95 -10.53 13.13
CA ALA A 76 -24.72 -9.71 11.95
C ALA A 76 -24.91 -8.23 12.26
N ALA A 77 -23.90 -7.43 11.92
CA ALA A 77 -23.96 -5.98 11.93
C ALA A 77 -23.72 -5.47 10.51
N VAL A 78 -24.51 -4.49 10.08
CA VAL A 78 -24.41 -3.88 8.76
C VAL A 78 -24.18 -2.39 8.94
N ILE A 79 -23.01 -1.91 8.53
CA ILE A 79 -22.72 -0.48 8.47
C ILE A 79 -23.57 0.13 7.35
N LYS A 80 -24.53 0.99 7.70
CA LYS A 80 -25.42 1.67 6.76
C LYS A 80 -24.83 2.99 6.27
N LYS A 81 -24.12 3.70 7.16
CA LYS A 81 -23.51 4.99 6.85
C LYS A 81 -22.15 5.11 7.53
N ALA A 82 -21.14 5.47 6.74
CA ALA A 82 -19.81 5.79 7.22
C ALA A 82 -19.18 6.90 6.37
N PHE A 83 -18.26 7.63 6.97
CA PHE A 83 -17.42 8.63 6.29
C PHE A 83 -15.96 8.18 6.34
N PHE A 84 -15.21 8.44 5.28
CA PHE A 84 -13.75 8.25 5.33
C PHE A 84 -13.13 9.29 6.26
N LYS A 85 -12.18 8.85 7.10
CA LYS A 85 -11.32 9.76 7.85
C LYS A 85 -9.99 9.92 7.13
N THR A 86 -9.36 11.07 7.32
CA THR A 86 -7.95 11.24 6.94
C THR A 86 -7.11 10.29 7.81
N PRO A 87 -6.25 9.45 7.21
CA PRO A 87 -5.32 8.65 7.99
C PRO A 87 -4.37 9.55 8.77
N SER A 88 -3.97 9.09 9.96
CA SER A 88 -2.99 9.77 10.81
C SER A 88 -1.62 9.11 10.79
N THR A 89 -1.49 7.95 10.15
CA THR A 89 -0.28 7.13 10.14
C THR A 89 0.00 6.55 8.75
N THR A 90 1.16 5.95 8.58
CA THR A 90 1.52 5.07 7.45
C THR A 90 0.65 3.82 7.35
N ASP A 91 0.67 3.17 6.18
CA ASP A 91 -0.17 2.02 5.87
C ASP A 91 0.31 0.69 6.48
N TYR A 92 1.61 0.49 6.73
CA TYR A 92 2.14 -0.79 7.21
C TYR A 92 2.94 -0.63 8.50
N ASN A 93 2.76 -1.58 9.42
CA ASN A 93 3.63 -1.72 10.57
C ASN A 93 3.70 -3.16 11.09
N GLY A 94 4.65 -3.42 11.97
CA GLY A 94 4.85 -4.75 12.53
C GLY A 94 6.08 -4.88 13.41
N VAL A 95 6.42 -6.12 13.73
CA VAL A 95 7.59 -6.49 14.52
C VAL A 95 8.45 -7.49 13.75
N TYR A 96 9.76 -7.27 13.78
CA TYR A 96 10.77 -8.14 13.19
C TYR A 96 12.02 -8.13 14.07
N HIS A 97 12.41 -9.30 14.60
CA HIS A 97 13.54 -9.45 15.54
C HIS A 97 13.54 -8.43 16.71
N GLY A 98 12.37 -8.08 17.24
CA GLY A 98 12.21 -7.10 18.32
C GLY A 98 12.21 -5.63 17.87
N TYR A 99 12.55 -5.34 16.62
CA TYR A 99 12.41 -4.00 16.05
C TYR A 99 10.96 -3.72 15.66
N TYR A 100 10.48 -2.53 16.02
CA TYR A 100 9.26 -1.98 15.44
C TYR A 100 9.54 -1.54 14.01
N LEU A 101 8.82 -2.10 13.04
CA LEU A 101 8.86 -1.70 11.64
C LEU A 101 7.64 -0.85 11.31
N ASP A 102 7.83 0.25 10.59
CA ASP A 102 6.75 1.11 10.12
C ASP A 102 7.09 1.69 8.75
N PHE A 103 6.27 1.40 7.74
CA PHE A 103 6.61 1.78 6.38
C PHE A 103 5.39 2.11 5.54
N GLU A 104 5.69 2.79 4.45
CA GLU A 104 4.73 3.15 3.41
C GLU A 104 5.11 2.48 2.08
N ALA A 105 4.13 2.25 1.21
CA ALA A 105 4.34 1.71 -0.12
C ALA A 105 3.76 2.66 -1.18
N LYS A 106 4.59 3.14 -2.11
CA LYS A 106 4.15 4.03 -3.17
C LYS A 106 4.76 3.66 -4.52
N GLU A 107 4.04 3.98 -5.57
CA GLU A 107 4.47 3.75 -6.95
C GLU A 107 4.38 5.05 -7.77
N THR A 108 5.28 5.19 -8.75
CA THR A 108 5.31 6.33 -9.64
C THR A 108 5.47 5.86 -11.09
N LYS A 109 4.85 6.61 -12.01
CA LYS A 109 5.02 6.44 -13.46
C LYS A 109 6.14 7.33 -14.02
N ASN A 110 6.70 8.22 -13.20
CA ASN A 110 7.86 9.02 -13.58
C ASN A 110 9.09 8.12 -13.64
N THR A 111 10.00 8.40 -14.57
CA THR A 111 11.17 7.55 -14.78
C THR A 111 12.42 8.05 -14.05
N THR A 112 12.53 9.36 -13.83
CA THR A 112 13.77 9.99 -13.32
C THR A 112 13.68 10.48 -11.87
N SER A 113 12.48 10.56 -11.31
CA SER A 113 12.27 11.07 -9.94
C SER A 113 10.97 10.58 -9.32
N PHE A 114 10.93 10.59 -8.00
CA PHE A 114 9.78 10.26 -7.19
C PHE A 114 9.14 11.54 -6.61
N PRO A 115 7.91 11.91 -7.01
CA PRO A 115 7.25 13.12 -6.51
C PRO A 115 6.94 13.06 -5.01
N LEU A 116 7.25 14.13 -4.27
CA LEU A 116 6.91 14.24 -2.85
C LEU A 116 5.40 14.36 -2.61
N SER A 117 4.64 14.80 -3.61
CA SER A 117 3.16 14.86 -3.55
C SER A 117 2.49 13.50 -3.33
N ASN A 118 3.22 12.39 -3.45
CA ASN A 118 2.74 11.05 -3.09
C ASN A 118 2.67 10.82 -1.58
N PHE A 119 3.28 11.69 -0.77
CA PHE A 119 3.23 11.66 0.68
C PHE A 119 2.38 12.81 1.23
N HIS A 120 1.81 12.57 2.39
CA HIS A 120 1.08 13.59 3.14
C HIS A 120 1.81 13.92 4.44
N LEU A 121 1.64 15.15 4.93
CA LEU A 121 2.32 15.66 6.12
C LEU A 121 2.21 14.72 7.32
N HIS A 122 1.01 14.23 7.62
CA HIS A 122 0.76 13.33 8.74
C HIS A 122 1.60 12.03 8.67
N GLN A 123 1.89 11.53 7.47
CA GLN A 123 2.71 10.33 7.30
C GLN A 123 4.16 10.61 7.67
N ILE A 124 4.66 11.77 7.25
CA ILE A 124 6.03 12.20 7.55
C ILE A 124 6.21 12.47 9.03
N GLU A 125 5.27 13.19 9.65
CA GLU A 125 5.27 13.47 11.09
C GLU A 125 5.21 12.17 11.91
N HIS A 126 4.36 11.23 11.52
CA HIS A 126 4.28 9.90 12.14
C HIS A 126 5.60 9.14 12.02
N MET A 127 6.19 9.05 10.82
CA MET A 127 7.48 8.37 10.64
C MET A 127 8.61 9.03 11.45
N LYS A 128 8.64 10.37 11.52
CA LYS A 128 9.60 11.10 12.37
C LYS A 128 9.42 10.76 13.85
N ALA A 129 8.18 10.68 14.32
CA ALA A 129 7.88 10.30 15.70
C ALA A 129 8.32 8.85 16.00
N CYS A 130 8.08 7.91 15.08
CA CYS A 130 8.53 6.53 15.19
C CYS A 130 10.06 6.42 15.25
N VAL A 131 10.77 7.11 14.35
CA VAL A 131 12.26 7.11 14.33
C VAL A 131 12.82 7.69 15.63
N LYS A 132 12.20 8.73 16.20
CA LYS A 132 12.58 9.29 17.51
C LYS A 132 12.47 8.27 18.65
N GLN A 133 11.66 7.22 18.49
CA GLN A 133 11.51 6.11 19.43
C GLN A 133 12.27 4.85 18.99
N ASN A 134 13.31 5.00 18.15
CA ASN A 134 14.13 3.91 17.59
C ASN A 134 13.36 2.92 16.70
N GLY A 135 12.20 3.32 16.16
CA GLY A 135 11.48 2.56 15.14
C GLY A 135 12.22 2.56 13.81
N ILE A 136 12.18 1.44 13.10
CA ILE A 136 12.77 1.30 11.77
C ILE A 136 11.73 1.73 10.74
N CYS A 137 11.90 2.96 10.24
CA CYS A 137 11.01 3.53 9.22
C CYS A 137 11.66 3.56 7.82
N PHE A 138 10.88 3.16 6.81
CA PHE A 138 11.29 3.19 5.41
C PHE A 138 10.09 3.34 4.47
N THR A 139 10.34 3.46 3.17
CA THR A 139 9.31 3.42 2.13
C THR A 139 9.71 2.44 1.04
N ILE A 140 8.78 1.58 0.63
CA ILE A 140 8.95 0.76 -0.57
C ILE A 140 8.45 1.57 -1.77
N VAL A 141 9.35 1.84 -2.71
CA VAL A 141 9.11 2.71 -3.87
C VAL A 141 9.22 1.90 -5.16
N ARG A 142 8.16 1.91 -5.98
CA ARG A 142 8.16 1.30 -7.32
C ARG A 142 8.20 2.35 -8.43
N PHE A 143 9.15 2.22 -9.34
CA PHE A 143 9.19 2.92 -10.63
C PHE A 143 8.51 2.04 -11.69
N VAL A 144 7.21 2.25 -11.89
CA VAL A 144 6.33 1.33 -12.66
C VAL A 144 6.82 1.11 -14.10
N LYS A 145 7.32 2.15 -14.76
CA LYS A 145 7.75 2.05 -16.17
C LYS A 145 9.04 1.26 -16.35
N GLN A 146 9.89 1.21 -15.33
CA GLN A 146 11.16 0.48 -15.37
C GLN A 146 11.09 -0.86 -14.64
N ASP A 147 9.96 -1.16 -14.00
CA ASP A 147 9.77 -2.33 -13.14
C ASP A 147 10.85 -2.44 -12.04
N GLU A 148 11.26 -1.30 -11.50
CA GLU A 148 12.28 -1.23 -10.46
C GLU A 148 11.63 -0.93 -9.11
N LEU A 149 12.10 -1.65 -8.09
CA LEU A 149 11.61 -1.58 -6.74
C LEU A 149 12.76 -1.24 -5.80
N PHE A 150 12.53 -0.32 -4.87
CA PHE A 150 13.55 0.15 -3.93
C PHE A 150 13.01 0.16 -2.50
N LEU A 151 13.87 -0.18 -1.55
CA LEU A 151 13.72 0.20 -0.15
C LEU A 151 14.41 1.54 0.04
N MET A 152 13.64 2.60 0.27
CA MET A 152 14.15 3.94 0.51
C MET A 152 14.15 4.22 2.03
N PRO A 153 15.29 4.58 2.65
CA PRO A 153 15.32 4.95 4.05
C PRO A 153 14.56 6.27 4.28
N CYS A 154 13.89 6.39 5.42
CA CYS A 154 13.15 7.61 5.74
C CYS A 154 14.04 8.85 5.93
N SER A 155 15.33 8.69 6.24
CA SER A 155 16.28 9.82 6.33
C SER A 155 16.35 10.61 5.03
N LEU A 156 16.42 9.93 3.88
CA LEU A 156 16.37 10.58 2.55
C LEU A 156 15.03 11.29 2.34
N LEU A 157 13.92 10.63 2.69
CA LEU A 157 12.59 11.21 2.56
C LEU A 157 12.47 12.50 3.38
N PHE A 158 12.94 12.49 4.63
CA PHE A 158 12.89 13.65 5.52
C PHE A 158 13.72 14.81 4.98
N GLN A 159 14.95 14.55 4.50
CA GLN A 159 15.81 15.57 3.90
C GLN A 159 15.11 16.31 2.75
N TYR A 160 14.48 15.58 1.83
CA TYR A 160 13.78 16.18 0.70
C TYR A 160 12.45 16.82 1.10
N TRP A 161 11.75 16.23 2.06
CA TRP A 161 10.50 16.78 2.55
C TRP A 161 10.70 18.11 3.27
N ASP A 162 11.71 18.21 4.13
CA ASP A 162 11.95 19.40 4.95
C ASP A 162 12.54 20.56 4.14
N SER A 163 13.23 20.25 3.03
CA SER A 163 13.80 21.27 2.13
C SER A 163 12.87 21.66 0.97
N GLN A 164 11.68 21.07 0.83
CA GLN A 164 10.85 21.17 -0.38
C GLN A 164 10.29 22.56 -0.68
N GLU A 165 10.18 23.45 0.32
CA GLU A 165 9.66 24.81 0.13
C GLU A 165 10.59 25.64 -0.76
N ASN A 166 11.89 25.50 -0.56
CA ASN A 166 12.94 26.21 -1.31
C ASN A 166 13.77 25.29 -2.22
N GLY A 167 13.42 23.99 -2.25
CA GLY A 167 14.16 22.94 -2.93
C GLY A 167 13.33 22.16 -3.95
N ARG A 168 13.71 20.91 -4.19
CA ARG A 168 13.03 20.05 -5.16
C ARG A 168 11.76 19.44 -4.56
N LYS A 169 10.67 19.46 -5.32
CA LYS A 169 9.39 18.78 -4.97
C LYS A 169 9.36 17.29 -5.36
N SER A 170 10.52 16.72 -5.67
CA SER A 170 10.70 15.32 -6.00
C SER A 170 12.09 14.84 -5.64
N ILE A 171 12.20 13.56 -5.29
CA ILE A 171 13.46 12.88 -4.98
C ILE A 171 14.01 12.29 -6.29
N PRO A 172 15.19 12.69 -6.76
CA PRO A 172 15.81 12.08 -7.94
C PRO A 172 16.04 10.57 -7.77
N LYS A 173 15.83 9.79 -8.82
CA LYS A 173 15.98 8.32 -8.77
C LYS A 173 17.39 7.89 -8.39
N ASN A 174 18.41 8.58 -8.91
CA ASN A 174 19.80 8.32 -8.59
C ASN A 174 20.11 8.52 -7.09
N GLU A 175 19.43 9.45 -6.41
CA GLU A 175 19.58 9.63 -4.95
C GLU A 175 18.91 8.49 -4.17
N ILE A 176 17.77 7.99 -4.67
CA ILE A 176 17.13 6.77 -4.13
C ILE A 176 18.03 5.55 -4.33
N GLU A 177 18.69 5.41 -5.48
CA GLU A 177 19.62 4.30 -5.76
C GLU A 177 20.87 4.34 -4.87
N LYS A 178 21.41 5.54 -4.58
CA LYS A 178 22.58 5.71 -3.72
C LYS A 178 22.26 5.44 -2.25
N ALA A 179 21.19 6.03 -1.74
CA ALA A 179 20.86 5.96 -0.32
C ALA A 179 20.05 4.71 0.04
N GLY A 180 19.19 4.23 -0.87
CA GLY A 180 18.34 3.07 -0.68
C GLY A 180 18.98 1.76 -1.11
N PHE A 181 18.13 0.74 -1.23
CA PHE A 181 18.50 -0.57 -1.72
C PHE A 181 17.56 -1.00 -2.84
N LYS A 182 18.10 -1.45 -3.97
CA LYS A 182 17.29 -2.07 -5.03
C LYS A 182 16.81 -3.44 -4.58
N ILE A 183 15.50 -3.64 -4.58
CA ILE A 183 14.85 -4.90 -4.22
C ILE A 183 14.69 -5.74 -5.48
N GLU A 184 15.31 -6.92 -5.47
CA GLU A 184 15.10 -7.94 -6.50
C GLU A 184 13.93 -8.82 -6.10
N TYR A 185 13.01 -9.09 -7.04
CA TYR A 185 11.89 -9.99 -6.80
C TYR A 185 12.39 -11.42 -6.57
N SER A 186 11.66 -12.15 -5.72
CA SER A 186 11.87 -13.58 -5.53
C SER A 186 10.57 -14.37 -5.70
N LEU A 187 10.66 -15.70 -5.74
CA LEU A 187 9.49 -16.56 -5.88
C LEU A 187 8.67 -16.59 -4.57
N LYS A 188 9.35 -16.77 -3.43
CA LYS A 188 8.76 -16.78 -2.08
C LYS A 188 9.78 -16.19 -1.09
N PRO A 189 9.49 -15.06 -0.44
CA PRO A 189 8.36 -14.15 -0.68
C PRO A 189 8.43 -13.51 -2.08
N ARG A 190 7.37 -12.81 -2.51
CA ARG A 190 7.38 -12.09 -3.80
C ARG A 190 8.32 -10.88 -3.76
N ILE A 191 8.20 -10.08 -2.71
CA ILE A 191 9.04 -8.91 -2.41
C ILE A 191 9.85 -9.22 -1.14
N PRO A 192 11.11 -9.65 -1.26
CA PRO A 192 11.97 -10.02 -0.13
C PRO A 192 12.54 -8.80 0.61
N TYR A 193 11.70 -7.82 0.97
CA TYR A 193 12.17 -6.54 1.53
C TYR A 193 12.87 -6.69 2.89
N LEU A 194 12.58 -7.72 3.69
CA LEU A 194 13.22 -7.89 5.01
C LEU A 194 14.74 -8.09 4.92
N LYS A 195 15.23 -8.72 3.84
CA LYS A 195 16.68 -8.80 3.56
C LYS A 195 17.34 -7.43 3.51
N TYR A 196 16.63 -6.43 2.98
CA TYR A 196 17.12 -5.07 2.85
C TYR A 196 16.86 -4.24 4.12
N VAL A 197 15.85 -4.62 4.91
CA VAL A 197 15.66 -4.11 6.27
C VAL A 197 16.85 -4.51 7.16
N ASP A 198 17.36 -5.74 7.07
CA ASP A 198 18.57 -6.16 7.80
C ASP A 198 19.77 -5.25 7.46
N LEU A 199 19.95 -4.90 6.19
CA LEU A 199 21.01 -3.99 5.75
C LEU A 199 20.80 -2.57 6.28
N LEU A 200 19.55 -2.11 6.33
CA LEU A 200 19.19 -0.81 6.89
C LEU A 200 19.46 -0.76 8.40
N ILE A 201 19.07 -1.78 9.15
CA ILE A 201 19.30 -1.89 10.60
C ILE A 201 20.81 -1.83 10.89
N LYS A 202 21.61 -2.64 10.18
CA LYS A 202 23.08 -2.63 10.33
C LYS A 202 23.68 -1.25 10.06
N ARG A 203 23.16 -0.50 9.08
CA ARG A 203 23.61 0.87 8.79
C ARG A 203 23.29 1.80 9.95
N ILE A 204 22.05 1.78 10.46
CA ILE A 204 21.61 2.61 11.59
C ILE A 204 22.43 2.32 12.86
N GLU A 205 22.68 1.04 13.15
CA GLU A 205 23.50 0.63 14.29
C GLU A 205 24.96 1.08 14.15
N GLY A 206 25.52 1.02 12.94
CA GLY A 206 26.85 1.55 12.66
C GLY A 206 26.96 3.04 12.94
N GLU A 207 26.00 3.84 12.47
CA GLU A 207 25.94 5.29 12.69
C GLU A 207 25.81 5.66 14.17
N ASN A 208 24.99 4.93 14.93
CA ASN A 208 24.83 5.15 16.37
C ASN A 208 26.12 4.88 17.14
N ASN A 209 26.82 3.78 16.80
CA ASN A 209 28.07 3.41 17.47
C ASN A 209 29.19 4.44 17.26
N GLU A 210 29.21 5.14 16.12
CA GLU A 210 30.18 6.21 15.85
C GLU A 210 29.88 7.48 16.66
N GLN A 211 28.61 7.81 16.91
CA GLN A 211 28.22 8.99 17.70
C GLN A 211 28.54 8.85 19.19
N THR A 212 28.51 7.64 19.75
CA THR A 212 28.87 7.38 21.15
C THR A 212 30.38 7.33 21.45
N ARG A 213 31.25 7.48 20.44
CA ARG A 213 32.71 7.42 20.60
C ARG A 213 33.40 8.77 20.88
N PHE A 214 32.63 9.81 21.18
CA PHE A 214 33.13 11.15 21.52
C PHE A 214 32.75 11.55 22.93
#